data_AF-A0A1S1Y9F6-F1
#
_entry.id   AF-A0A1S1Y9F6-F1
#
_cell.length_a   1.000
_cell.length_b   1.000
_cell.length_c   1.000
_cell.angle_alpha   90.00
_cell.angle_beta   90.00
_cell.angle_gamma   90.00
#
_symmetry.space_group_name_H-M   'P 1'
#
loop_
_entity.id
_entity.type
_entity.pdbx_description
1 polymer ?
#
loop_
_entity_poly.entity_id
_entity_poly.type
_entity_poly.pdbx_seq_one_letter_code
_entity_poly.pdbx_strand_id
1 'polypeptide(L)'
;MINGRIVESYQFNGELLVIGFDNGKFLTIYPEENKIGWNVVSEWPMVTGKYENEYENIYFKFPGGEEVLWNWKDILDSFVGKQVAISVSDQFLFIFTRDGVEYMFDVLLDVNNKNSRFLFLSQA
;
A
#
# COMPACT_ATOMS: atom_id res chain seq x y z
N MET A 1 -8.84 4.71 -16.14
CA MET A 1 -9.50 5.28 -14.94
C MET A 1 -9.75 4.14 -13.96
N ILE A 2 -9.19 4.26 -12.74
CA ILE A 2 -9.23 3.24 -11.68
C ILE A 2 -10.40 3.41 -10.68
N ASN A 3 -11.07 4.57 -10.69
CA ASN A 3 -12.24 4.79 -9.84
C ASN A 3 -13.40 3.88 -10.23
N GLY A 4 -13.98 3.24 -9.21
CA GLY A 4 -15.08 2.31 -9.37
C GLY A 4 -14.66 0.98 -9.99
N ARG A 5 -13.38 0.60 -9.91
CA ARG A 5 -12.89 -0.70 -10.43
C ARG A 5 -12.84 -1.76 -9.36
N ILE A 6 -12.97 -3.02 -9.78
CA ILE A 6 -12.87 -4.17 -8.89
C ILE A 6 -11.40 -4.57 -8.78
N VAL A 7 -10.92 -4.75 -7.55
CA VAL A 7 -9.59 -5.29 -7.29
C VAL A 7 -9.62 -6.81 -7.51
N GLU A 8 -8.74 -7.31 -8.37
CA GLU A 8 -8.63 -8.74 -8.66
C GLU A 8 -7.42 -9.40 -7.98
N SER A 9 -6.36 -8.62 -7.76
CA SER A 9 -5.11 -9.13 -7.21
C SER A 9 -4.28 -8.00 -6.61
N TYR A 10 -3.32 -8.37 -5.77
CA TYR A 10 -2.26 -7.47 -5.33
C TYR A 10 -0.95 -8.22 -5.15
N GLN A 11 0.15 -7.48 -5.14
CA GLN A 11 1.45 -7.97 -4.71
C GLN A 11 2.17 -6.85 -3.95
N PHE A 12 2.77 -7.20 -2.82
CA PHE A 12 3.46 -6.24 -1.97
C PHE A 12 4.78 -6.83 -1.47
N ASN A 13 5.84 -6.04 -1.49
CA ASN A 13 7.17 -6.44 -1.03
C ASN A 13 7.74 -5.50 0.04
N GLY A 14 6.91 -4.74 0.76
CA GLY A 14 7.34 -3.76 1.76
C GLY A 14 7.62 -2.35 1.22
N GLU A 15 8.05 -2.24 -0.04
CA GLU A 15 8.42 -0.96 -0.67
C GLU A 15 7.52 -0.61 -1.86
N LEU A 16 7.09 -1.60 -2.63
CA LEU A 16 6.22 -1.46 -3.79
C LEU A 16 4.97 -2.31 -3.61
N LEU A 17 3.81 -1.65 -3.63
CA LEU A 17 2.50 -2.27 -3.74
C LEU A 17 2.01 -2.15 -5.18
N VAL A 18 1.55 -3.28 -5.72
CA VAL A 18 0.88 -3.37 -7.01
C VAL A 18 -0.53 -3.90 -6.78
N ILE A 19 -1.54 -3.20 -7.30
CA ILE A 19 -2.94 -3.61 -7.26
C ILE A 19 -3.43 -3.81 -8.69
N GLY A 20 -3.93 -5.00 -9.01
CA GLY A 20 -4.52 -5.33 -10.31
C GLY A 20 -6.03 -5.18 -10.31
N PHE A 21 -6.57 -4.62 -11.39
CA PHE A 21 -8.00 -4.36 -11.56
C PHE A 21 -8.61 -5.13 -12.73
N ASP A 22 -9.93 -5.32 -12.67
CA ASP A 22 -10.79 -5.97 -13.67
C ASP A 22 -10.68 -5.44 -15.12
N ASN A 23 -10.14 -4.23 -15.29
CA ASN A 23 -9.92 -3.61 -16.60
C ASN A 23 -8.51 -3.89 -17.18
N GLY A 24 -7.73 -4.77 -16.55
CA GLY A 24 -6.36 -5.09 -16.96
C GLY A 24 -5.36 -3.96 -16.73
N LYS A 25 -5.67 -2.98 -15.88
CA LYS A 25 -4.72 -1.96 -15.42
C LYS A 25 -4.21 -2.31 -14.04
N PHE A 26 -3.05 -1.75 -13.72
CA PHE A 26 -2.39 -1.92 -12.43
C PHE A 26 -2.10 -0.56 -11.81
N LEU A 27 -2.34 -0.40 -10.52
CA LEU A 27 -1.87 0.73 -9.74
C LEU A 27 -0.59 0.31 -9.01
N THR A 28 0.46 1.10 -9.16
CA THR A 28 1.66 1.00 -8.33
C THR A 28 1.64 2.08 -7.26
N ILE A 29 2.09 1.75 -6.05
CA ILE A 29 2.24 2.66 -4.91
C ILE A 29 3.60 2.38 -4.27
N TYR A 30 4.40 3.41 -4.05
CA TYR A 30 5.76 3.30 -3.53
C TYR A 30 6.18 4.57 -2.75
N PRO A 31 7.12 4.48 -1.80
CA PRO A 31 7.58 5.65 -1.06
C PRO A 31 8.54 6.49 -1.91
N GLU A 32 8.33 7.81 -1.93
CA GLU A 32 9.31 8.79 -2.43
C GLU A 32 9.90 9.59 -1.25
N GLU A 33 10.79 10.56 -1.53
CA GLU A 33 11.54 11.26 -0.47
C GLU A 33 10.63 11.97 0.54
N ASN A 34 9.54 12.58 0.09
CA ASN A 34 8.63 13.40 0.91
C ASN A 34 7.14 13.19 0.58
N LYS A 35 6.79 12.10 -0.12
CA LYS A 35 5.41 11.82 -0.55
C LYS A 35 5.23 10.35 -0.95
N ILE A 36 3.98 9.97 -1.17
CA ILE A 36 3.62 8.71 -1.82
C ILE A 36 3.72 8.89 -3.35
N GLY A 37 4.55 8.07 -3.98
CA GLY A 37 4.57 7.90 -5.44
C GLY A 37 3.52 6.89 -5.88
N TRP A 38 2.85 7.15 -6.99
CA TRP A 38 1.88 6.22 -7.57
C TRP A 38 1.74 6.38 -9.08
N ASN A 39 1.46 5.28 -9.79
CA ASN A 39 1.23 5.30 -11.24
C ASN A 39 0.20 4.26 -11.67
N VAL A 40 -0.54 4.54 -12.74
CA VAL A 40 -1.40 3.55 -13.41
C VAL A 40 -0.70 3.02 -14.64
N VAL A 41 -0.40 1.74 -14.65
CA VAL A 41 0.31 1.05 -15.74
C VAL A 41 -0.58 0.01 -16.41
N SER A 42 -0.18 -0.42 -17.61
CA SER A 42 -0.93 -1.40 -18.42
C SER A 42 -0.31 -2.79 -18.44
N GLU A 43 0.92 -2.91 -17.95
CA GLU A 43 1.66 -4.16 -17.87
C GLU A 43 1.99 -4.41 -16.40
N TRP A 44 1.93 -5.67 -15.98
CA TRP A 44 2.26 -6.03 -14.60
C TRP A 44 3.73 -5.69 -14.33
N PRO A 45 4.02 -4.75 -13.42
CA PRO A 45 5.39 -4.38 -13.13
C PRO A 45 6.06 -5.51 -12.34
N MET A 46 7.34 -5.75 -12.63
CA MET A 46 8.11 -6.73 -11.88
C MET A 46 8.26 -6.26 -10.44
N VAL A 47 7.66 -6.97 -9.49
CA VAL A 47 7.83 -6.70 -8.06
C VAL A 47 8.99 -7.57 -7.58
N THR A 48 10.15 -6.96 -7.43
CA THR A 48 11.32 -7.57 -6.79
C THR A 48 11.64 -6.81 -5.52
N GLY A 49 11.95 -7.49 -4.42
CA GLY A 49 12.29 -6.77 -3.20
C GLY A 49 12.63 -7.63 -2.00
N LYS A 50 13.11 -6.94 -0.96
CA LYS A 50 13.74 -7.52 0.23
C LYS A 50 12.80 -8.31 1.13
N TYR A 51 11.49 -8.11 1.01
CA TYR A 51 10.48 -8.69 1.90
C TYR A 51 9.57 -9.70 1.18
N GLU A 52 10.03 -10.29 0.07
CA GLU A 52 9.35 -11.41 -0.58
C GLU A 52 9.14 -12.55 0.44
N ASN A 53 7.90 -12.71 0.91
CA ASN A 53 7.44 -13.85 1.71
C ASN A 53 8.07 -14.07 3.10
N GLU A 54 8.94 -13.20 3.61
CA GLU A 54 9.71 -13.50 4.84
C GLU A 54 9.14 -12.93 6.16
N TYR A 55 8.13 -12.06 6.13
CA TYR A 55 7.63 -11.43 7.35
C TYR A 55 6.11 -11.52 7.44
N GLU A 56 5.61 -12.63 8.00
CA GLU A 56 4.20 -12.79 8.37
C GLU A 56 3.76 -11.74 9.40
N ASN A 57 4.69 -11.28 10.24
CA ASN A 57 4.42 -10.29 11.29
C ASN A 57 5.49 -9.19 11.27
N ILE A 58 5.10 -7.96 10.95
CA ILE A 58 5.95 -6.77 11.01
C ILE A 58 5.46 -5.91 12.18
N TYR A 59 6.35 -5.54 13.10
CA TYR A 59 6.04 -4.64 14.21
C TYR A 59 6.72 -3.29 13.99
N PHE A 60 5.94 -2.22 14.03
CA PHE A 60 6.47 -0.86 14.06
C PHE A 60 6.54 -0.38 15.50
N LYS A 61 7.73 0.06 15.92
CA LYS A 61 7.93 0.73 17.20
C LYS A 61 8.05 2.23 16.96
N PHE A 62 7.05 2.98 17.41
CA PHE A 62 7.03 4.43 17.26
C PHE A 62 7.85 5.12 18.36
N PRO A 63 8.27 6.39 18.16
CA PRO A 63 9.08 7.13 19.14
C PRO A 63 8.47 7.22 20.55
N GLY A 64 7.15 7.09 20.68
CA GLY A 64 6.45 7.03 21.97
C GLY A 64 6.57 5.70 22.73
N GLY A 65 7.23 4.69 22.13
CA GLY A 65 7.37 3.35 22.70
C GLY A 65 6.20 2.41 22.38
N GLU A 66 5.17 2.90 21.70
CA GLU A 66 4.07 2.09 21.16
C GLU A 66 4.60 1.13 20.10
N GLU A 67 4.16 -0.13 20.18
CA GLU A 67 4.44 -1.17 19.21
C GLU A 67 3.13 -1.59 18.53
N VAL A 68 3.09 -1.51 17.21
CA VAL A 68 1.92 -1.84 16.39
C VAL A 68 2.28 -3.02 15.50
N LEU A 69 1.50 -4.10 15.59
CA LEU A 69 1.51 -5.17 14.59
C LEU A 69 0.87 -4.66 13.31
N TRP A 70 1.61 -4.73 12.21
CA TRP A 70 1.15 -4.26 10.92
C TRP A 70 0.46 -5.37 10.13
N ASN A 71 -0.87 -5.38 10.21
CA ASN A 71 -1.74 -6.34 9.52
C ASN A 71 -1.96 -5.99 8.04
N TRP A 72 -0.91 -5.63 7.30
CA TRP A 72 -1.02 -5.19 5.91
C TRP A 72 -1.70 -6.22 5.01
N LYS A 73 -1.44 -7.51 5.25
CA LYS A 73 -1.97 -8.60 4.44
C LYS A 73 -3.49 -8.72 4.57
N ASP A 74 -4.00 -8.72 5.80
CA ASP A 74 -5.45 -8.76 6.06
C ASP A 74 -6.17 -7.56 5.44
N ILE A 75 -5.55 -6.37 5.49
CA ILE A 75 -6.08 -5.17 4.86
C ILE A 75 -6.16 -5.35 3.34
N LEU A 76 -5.07 -5.79 2.69
CA LEU A 76 -5.05 -5.96 1.23
C LEU A 76 -5.94 -7.11 0.76
N ASP A 77 -6.03 -8.21 1.52
CA ASP A 77 -6.97 -9.31 1.28
C ASP A 77 -8.42 -8.81 1.32
N SER A 78 -8.73 -7.84 2.20
CA SER A 78 -10.06 -7.24 2.27
C SER A 78 -10.47 -6.44 1.01
N PHE A 79 -9.50 -6.03 0.19
CA PHE A 79 -9.77 -5.29 -1.05
C PHE A 79 -10.19 -6.21 -2.19
N VAL A 80 -9.70 -7.45 -2.21
CA VAL A 80 -9.92 -8.37 -3.33
C VAL A 80 -11.41 -8.65 -3.51
N GLY A 81 -11.89 -8.51 -4.75
CA GLY A 81 -13.31 -8.63 -5.12
C GLY A 81 -14.17 -7.41 -4.75
N LYS A 82 -13.59 -6.35 -4.16
CA LYS A 82 -14.31 -5.11 -3.84
C LYS A 82 -14.11 -4.06 -4.91
N GLN A 83 -15.15 -3.26 -5.11
CA GLN A 83 -15.07 -2.04 -5.89
C GLN A 83 -14.39 -0.96 -5.06
N VAL A 84 -13.38 -0.30 -5.63
CA VAL A 84 -12.63 0.75 -4.93
C VAL A 84 -12.66 2.10 -5.64
N ALA A 85 -12.53 3.17 -4.87
CA ALA A 85 -12.20 4.50 -5.35
C ALA A 85 -10.85 4.93 -4.76
N ILE A 86 -10.14 5.80 -5.48
CA ILE A 86 -8.80 6.24 -5.08
C ILE A 86 -8.77 7.76 -5.09
N SER A 87 -8.30 8.35 -4.00
CA SER A 87 -8.08 9.78 -3.85
C SER A 87 -6.63 10.04 -3.51
N VAL A 88 -6.08 11.12 -4.06
CA VAL A 88 -4.67 11.48 -3.93
C VAL A 88 -4.60 12.87 -3.34
N SER A 89 -3.71 13.05 -2.37
CA SER A 89 -3.31 14.35 -1.82
C SER A 89 -1.81 14.56 -2.02
N ASP A 90 -1.29 15.71 -1.61
CA ASP A 90 0.14 16.02 -1.73
C ASP A 90 1.04 15.09 -0.88
N GLN A 91 0.47 14.47 0.16
CA GLN A 91 1.22 13.68 1.15
C GLN A 91 0.75 12.22 1.21
N PHE A 92 -0.54 11.97 1.06
CA PHE A 92 -1.18 10.68 1.25
C PHE A 92 -1.91 10.19 0.01
N LEU A 93 -2.06 8.87 -0.09
CA LEU A 93 -2.96 8.20 -1.02
C LEU A 93 -4.03 7.46 -0.20
N PHE A 94 -5.29 7.59 -0.61
CA PHE A 94 -6.43 6.97 0.04
C PHE A 94 -7.08 5.94 -0.88
N ILE A 95 -7.44 4.78 -0.33
CA ILE A 95 -8.26 3.78 -1.00
C ILE A 95 -9.54 3.58 -0.20
N PHE A 96 -10.66 3.72 -0.90
CA PHE A 96 -11.99 3.57 -0.37
C PHE A 96 -12.60 2.29 -0.92
N THR A 97 -12.96 1.35 -0.06
CA THR A 97 -13.77 0.21 -0.46
C THR A 97 -15.24 0.61 -0.45
N ARG A 98 -15.99 0.27 -1.51
CA ARG A 98 -17.44 0.52 -1.54
C ARG A 98 -18.12 -0.21 -0.38
N ASP A 99 -18.88 0.54 0.41
CA ASP A 99 -19.58 0.09 1.62
C ASP A 99 -18.64 -0.45 2.72
N GLY A 100 -17.37 -0.06 2.69
CA GLY A 100 -16.36 -0.51 3.65
C GLY A 100 -15.56 0.63 4.26
N VAL A 101 -14.37 0.26 4.73
CA VAL A 101 -13.45 1.13 5.45
C VAL A 101 -12.60 1.94 4.46
N GLU A 102 -12.22 3.14 4.90
CA GLU A 102 -11.23 3.99 4.24
C GLU A 102 -9.83 3.67 4.76
N TYR A 103 -8.89 3.53 3.84
CA TYR A 103 -7.50 3.25 4.17
C TYR A 103 -6.58 4.32 3.62
N MET A 104 -5.58 4.68 4.42
CA MET A 104 -4.57 5.68 4.11
C MET A 104 -3.19 5.02 3.99
N PHE A 105 -2.47 5.41 2.95
CA PHE A 105 -1.06 5.09 2.75
C PHE A 105 -0.18 6.23 3.23
N ASP A 106 0.84 5.87 4.01
CA ASP A 106 1.84 6.78 4.58
C ASP A 106 3.26 6.26 4.31
N VAL A 107 4.27 7.13 4.46
CA VAL A 107 5.69 6.78 4.36
C VAL A 107 6.34 6.89 5.73
N LEU A 108 6.75 5.74 6.28
CA LEU A 108 7.52 5.70 7.52
C LEU A 108 9.02 5.74 7.22
N LEU A 109 9.75 6.56 7.98
CA LEU A 109 11.21 6.66 7.93
C LEU A 109 11.82 5.79 9.02
N ASP A 110 12.83 4.98 8.68
CA ASP A 110 13.61 4.27 9.68
C ASP A 110 14.55 5.24 10.41
N VAL A 111 14.36 5.36 11.72
CA VAL A 111 15.19 6.22 12.58
C VAL A 111 16.65 5.77 12.67
N ASN A 112 16.91 4.47 12.46
CA ASN A 112 18.24 3.88 12.49
C ASN A 112 18.92 3.91 11.12
N ASN A 113 18.14 3.97 10.04
CA ASN A 113 18.62 4.07 8.67
C ASN A 113 17.80 5.08 7.86
N LYS A 114 18.26 6.33 7.81
CA LYS A 114 17.58 7.43 7.12
C LYS A 114 17.36 7.23 5.61
N ASN A 115 18.00 6.23 5.00
CA ASN A 115 17.79 5.88 3.61
C ASN A 115 16.65 4.85 3.41
N SER A 116 16.23 4.17 4.48
CA SER A 116 15.14 3.19 4.45
C SER A 116 13.79 3.86 4.67
N ARG A 117 12.85 3.53 3.78
CA ARG A 117 11.47 4.01 3.78
C ARG A 117 10.54 2.81 3.68
N PHE A 118 9.43 2.88 4.37
CA PHE A 118 8.42 1.84 4.37
C PHE A 118 7.09 2.43 3.94
N LEU A 119 6.42 1.77 3.01
CA LEU A 119 5.02 2.06 2.75
C LEU A 119 4.23 1.52 3.93
N PHE A 120 3.47 2.35 4.62
CA PHE A 120 2.60 1.94 5.72
C PHE A 120 1.14 2.13 5.32
N LEU A 121 0.33 1.12 5.60
CA LEU A 121 -1.11 1.13 5.30
C LEU A 121 -1.88 0.95 6.60
N SER A 122 -2.84 1.85 6.84
CA SER A 122 -3.69 1.84 8.04
C SER A 122 -5.09 2.34 7.71
N GLN A 123 -6.05 2.04 8.59
CA GLN A 123 -7.40 2.60 8.51
C GLN A 123 -7.34 4.11 8.84
N ALA A 124 -8.00 4.93 8.03
CA ALA A 124 -8.11 6.39 8.19
C ALA A 124 -9.14 6.78 9.26
#